data_AF-A0A9D1LVD9-F1
#
_entry.id   AF-A0A9D1LVD9-F1
#
_cell.length_a   1.000
_cell.length_b   1.000
_cell.length_c   1.000
_cell.angle_alpha   90.00
_cell.angle_beta   90.00
_cell.angle_gamma   90.00
#
_symmetry.space_group_name_H-M   'P 1'
#
loop_
_entity.id
_entity.type
_entity.pdbx_description
1 polymer ?
#
loop_
_entity_poly.entity_id
_entity_poly.type
_entity_poly.pdbx_seq_one_letter_code
_entity_poly.pdbx_strand_id
1 'polypeptide(L)'
;MNVLIACEESQQVCTAFREKGHNAYSCDIVPCSGGHPEWHIQADAVPLINGGCTFRTMDGQTHTVDGQWDMLIAHPPCTCLTNAGAVRMRVKGEIVPERYKKAMEAKEFFLKFLNADCQRIAVENPTPMRLVGLPPYTQAIQPYWFGHPYSKRTCLWLVNLPLLKPTCIVSHHEPYVNGGCKDAHGNYRRFQGRNERDPKTRSKTFPGIAQAMAEQWG
;
A
#
# COMPACT_ATOMS: atom_id res chain seq x y z
N MET A 1 0.57 -16.94 -12.90
CA MET A 1 1.32 -15.66 -12.96
C MET A 1 2.29 -15.61 -11.79
N ASN A 2 3.48 -15.07 -12.01
CA ASN A 2 4.43 -14.68 -10.98
C ASN A 2 4.13 -13.25 -10.53
N VAL A 3 3.76 -13.07 -9.27
CA VAL A 3 3.34 -11.77 -8.72
C VAL A 3 4.23 -11.40 -7.53
N LEU A 4 4.78 -10.19 -7.54
CA LEU A 4 5.48 -9.63 -6.38
C LEU A 4 4.58 -8.61 -5.69
N ILE A 5 4.36 -8.80 -4.39
CA ILE A 5 3.73 -7.84 -3.51
C ILE A 5 4.81 -7.23 -2.62
N ALA A 6 5.34 -6.09 -3.05
CA ALA A 6 6.44 -5.39 -2.41
C ALA A 6 5.97 -4.47 -1.26
N CYS A 7 6.80 -4.38 -0.22
CA CYS A 7 6.53 -3.66 1.02
C CYS A 7 5.25 -4.16 1.74
N GLU A 8 4.99 -5.47 1.70
CA GLU A 8 3.86 -6.09 2.40
C GLU A 8 4.33 -7.16 3.39
N GLU A 9 4.30 -6.85 4.68
CA GLU A 9 4.45 -7.86 5.75
C GLU A 9 3.14 -8.59 6.08
N SER A 10 1.99 -7.95 5.83
CA SER A 10 0.69 -8.47 6.27
C SER A 10 0.18 -9.66 5.46
N GLN A 11 0.72 -9.85 4.25
CA GLN A 11 0.34 -10.86 3.26
C GLN A 11 -1.12 -10.83 2.81
N GLN A 12 -1.87 -9.75 3.04
CA GLN A 12 -3.29 -9.70 2.70
C GLN A 12 -3.51 -9.82 1.19
N VAL A 13 -2.75 -9.07 0.40
CA VAL A 13 -2.80 -9.14 -1.06
C VAL A 13 -2.11 -10.41 -1.54
N CYS A 14 -0.95 -10.76 -0.98
CA CYS A 14 -0.25 -12.00 -1.34
C CYS A 14 -1.13 -13.25 -1.17
N THR A 15 -1.80 -13.39 -0.02
CA THR A 15 -2.71 -14.51 0.26
C THR A 15 -3.89 -14.52 -0.71
N ALA A 16 -4.51 -13.37 -1.00
CA ALA A 16 -5.60 -13.30 -1.96
C ALA A 16 -5.17 -13.78 -3.38
N PHE A 17 -3.96 -13.44 -3.83
CA PHE A 17 -3.44 -13.95 -5.09
C PHE A 17 -3.09 -15.44 -5.04
N ARG A 18 -2.55 -15.93 -3.92
CA ARG A 18 -2.29 -17.37 -3.70
C ARG A 18 -3.58 -18.19 -3.72
N GLU A 19 -4.64 -17.70 -3.10
CA GLU A 19 -5.98 -18.33 -3.12
C GLU A 19 -6.58 -18.44 -4.53
N LYS A 20 -6.18 -17.55 -5.46
CA LYS A 20 -6.54 -17.63 -6.89
C LYS A 20 -5.58 -18.51 -7.71
N GLY A 21 -4.62 -19.17 -7.07
CA GLY A 21 -3.68 -20.08 -7.72
C GLY A 21 -2.48 -19.41 -8.40
N HIS A 22 -2.20 -18.14 -8.09
CA HIS A 22 -1.02 -17.46 -8.62
C HIS A 22 0.22 -17.75 -7.78
N ASN A 23 1.39 -17.69 -8.42
CA ASN A 23 2.68 -17.78 -7.76
C ASN A 23 3.07 -16.41 -7.20
N ALA A 24 2.49 -16.05 -6.05
CA ALA A 24 2.66 -14.74 -5.45
C ALA A 24 3.59 -14.74 -4.25
N TYR A 25 4.45 -13.73 -4.14
CA TYR A 25 5.34 -13.55 -2.99
C TYR A 25 5.15 -12.17 -2.39
N SER A 26 5.03 -12.13 -1.07
CA SER A 26 5.13 -10.91 -0.29
C SER A 26 6.61 -10.61 0.02
N CYS A 27 7.01 -9.35 0.00
CA CYS A 27 8.37 -8.94 0.36
C CYS A 27 8.35 -7.71 1.25
N ASP A 28 8.99 -7.79 2.41
CA ASP A 28 9.18 -6.68 3.35
C ASP A 28 10.46 -6.91 4.15
N ILE A 29 11.00 -5.85 4.77
CA ILE A 29 12.13 -5.99 5.70
C ILE A 29 11.68 -6.56 7.06
N VAL A 30 10.39 -6.45 7.37
CA VAL A 30 9.75 -6.93 8.60
C VAL A 30 9.25 -8.37 8.40
N PRO A 31 9.37 -9.26 9.41
CA PRO A 31 8.77 -10.59 9.35
C PRO A 31 7.26 -10.55 9.05
N CYS A 32 6.77 -11.52 8.27
CA CYS A 32 5.36 -11.60 7.93
C CYS A 32 4.46 -11.79 9.15
N SER A 33 3.28 -11.17 9.14
CA SER A 33 2.20 -11.44 10.11
C SER A 33 1.02 -12.23 9.53
N GLY A 34 1.08 -12.59 8.24
CA GLY A 34 0.02 -13.34 7.55
C GLY A 34 0.06 -14.87 7.76
N GLY A 35 1.09 -15.40 8.41
CA GLY A 35 1.20 -16.82 8.76
C GLY A 35 1.79 -17.73 7.67
N HIS A 36 2.28 -17.15 6.57
CA HIS A 36 2.82 -17.90 5.43
C HIS A 36 4.30 -17.56 5.16
N PRO A 37 5.24 -18.01 6.02
CA PRO A 37 6.67 -17.76 5.82
C PRO A 37 7.20 -18.29 4.48
N GLU A 38 6.57 -19.33 3.92
CA GLU A 38 6.87 -19.92 2.61
C GLU A 38 6.53 -19.00 1.42
N TRP A 39 5.78 -17.91 1.65
CA TRP A 39 5.47 -16.89 0.62
C TRP A 39 6.11 -15.54 0.94
N HIS A 40 6.93 -15.44 1.98
CA HIS A 40 7.50 -14.18 2.43
C HIS A 40 9.00 -14.09 2.22
N ILE A 41 9.41 -13.04 1.53
CA ILE A 41 10.81 -12.68 1.30
C ILE A 41 11.16 -11.57 2.28
N GLN A 42 11.87 -11.91 3.36
CA GLN A 42 12.28 -10.92 4.36
C GLN A 42 13.55 -10.17 3.91
N ALA A 43 13.41 -9.18 3.03
CA ALA A 43 14.52 -8.43 2.44
C ALA A 43 14.09 -7.03 1.95
N ASP A 44 15.05 -6.23 1.49
CA ASP A 44 14.73 -5.07 0.65
C ASP A 44 14.07 -5.57 -0.66
N ALA A 45 12.93 -5.00 -1.02
CA ALA A 45 12.19 -5.37 -2.22
C ALA A 45 12.83 -4.81 -3.50
N VAL A 46 13.59 -3.70 -3.41
CA VAL A 46 14.14 -2.99 -4.59
C VAL A 46 14.96 -3.89 -5.51
N PRO A 47 15.85 -4.78 -5.03
CA PRO A 47 16.60 -5.68 -5.90
C PRO A 47 15.72 -6.69 -6.67
N LEU A 48 14.47 -6.89 -6.26
CA LEU A 48 13.58 -7.90 -6.82
C LEU A 48 12.60 -7.34 -7.84
N ILE A 49 12.30 -6.03 -7.82
CA ILE A 49 11.14 -5.46 -8.54
C ILE A 49 11.15 -5.63 -10.06
N ASN A 50 12.32 -5.89 -10.67
CA ASN A 50 12.47 -6.07 -12.12
C ASN A 50 12.43 -7.55 -12.56
N GLY A 51 12.28 -8.50 -11.63
CA GLY A 51 12.35 -9.93 -11.91
C GLY A 51 13.79 -10.40 -12.21
N GLY A 52 13.93 -11.54 -12.87
CA GLY A 52 15.22 -12.14 -13.23
C GLY A 52 16.07 -12.44 -12.00
N CYS A 53 15.42 -12.91 -10.93
CA CYS A 53 15.99 -12.93 -9.60
C CYS A 53 15.82 -14.30 -8.94
N THR A 54 16.79 -14.64 -8.11
CA THR A 54 16.73 -15.76 -7.18
C THR A 54 16.69 -15.21 -5.75
N PHE A 55 15.76 -15.72 -4.94
CA PHE A 55 15.56 -15.27 -3.58
C PHE A 55 15.19 -16.44 -2.67
N ARG A 56 15.26 -16.20 -1.35
CA ARG A 56 14.93 -17.19 -0.33
C ARG A 56 13.73 -16.71 0.48
N THR A 57 12.77 -17.58 0.70
CA THR A 57 11.61 -17.32 1.57
C THR A 57 11.95 -17.61 3.03
N MET A 58 11.12 -17.14 3.97
CA MET A 58 11.39 -17.28 5.42
C MET A 58 11.38 -18.73 5.90
N ASP A 59 10.69 -19.63 5.20
CA ASP A 59 10.76 -21.09 5.44
C ASP A 59 12.10 -21.72 5.02
N GLY A 60 12.97 -20.93 4.39
CA GLY A 60 14.30 -21.31 3.98
C GLY A 60 14.40 -21.86 2.56
N GLN A 61 13.31 -21.95 1.80
CA GLN A 61 13.33 -22.43 0.41
C GLN A 61 13.84 -21.37 -0.56
N THR A 62 14.57 -21.80 -1.59
CA THR A 62 15.07 -20.93 -2.68
C THR A 62 14.11 -20.99 -3.86
N HIS A 63 13.79 -19.83 -4.42
CA HIS A 63 12.91 -19.68 -5.58
C HIS A 63 13.61 -18.83 -6.64
N THR A 64 13.29 -19.06 -7.90
CA THR A 64 13.79 -18.29 -9.04
C THR A 64 12.63 -17.85 -9.91
N VAL A 65 12.66 -16.60 -10.34
CA VAL A 65 11.76 -16.06 -11.37
C VAL A 65 12.60 -15.74 -12.59
N ASP A 66 12.37 -16.51 -13.66
CA ASP A 66 13.00 -16.28 -14.95
C ASP A 66 12.29 -15.11 -15.66
N GLY A 67 13.03 -14.03 -15.95
CA GLY A 67 12.48 -12.83 -16.56
C GLY A 67 11.65 -11.95 -15.61
N GLN A 68 10.84 -11.05 -16.18
CA GLN A 68 10.09 -10.06 -15.41
C GLN A 68 8.96 -10.69 -14.60
N TRP A 69 8.53 -10.01 -13.54
CA TRP A 69 7.26 -10.33 -12.88
C TRP A 69 6.09 -10.10 -13.84
N ASP A 70 5.08 -10.97 -13.79
CA ASP A 70 3.84 -10.76 -14.54
C ASP A 70 3.05 -9.57 -13.97
N MET A 71 3.26 -9.26 -12.69
CA MET A 71 2.64 -8.14 -11.98
C MET A 71 3.44 -7.74 -10.73
N LEU A 72 3.55 -6.43 -10.50
CA LEU A 72 4.08 -5.83 -9.29
C LEU A 72 2.98 -5.03 -8.57
N ILE A 73 2.72 -5.36 -7.32
CA ILE A 73 1.89 -4.55 -6.41
C ILE A 73 2.81 -4.03 -5.31
N ALA A 74 2.80 -2.73 -5.01
CA ALA A 74 3.72 -2.15 -4.04
C ALA A 74 3.00 -1.24 -3.04
N HIS A 75 3.40 -1.35 -1.76
CA HIS A 75 2.89 -0.53 -0.65
C HIS A 75 4.01 0.29 0.01
N PRO A 76 4.75 1.13 -0.73
CA PRO A 76 5.92 1.82 -0.21
C PRO A 76 5.58 2.72 0.99
N PRO A 77 6.48 2.85 1.99
CA PRO A 77 6.24 3.66 3.18
C PRO A 77 5.82 5.11 2.88
N CYS A 78 4.76 5.57 3.53
CA CYS A 78 4.10 6.85 3.21
C CYS A 78 4.21 7.94 4.27
N THR A 79 4.92 7.72 5.38
CA THR A 79 4.92 8.60 6.58
C THR A 79 5.23 10.07 6.29
N CYS A 80 6.13 10.34 5.34
CA CYS A 80 6.49 11.69 4.91
C CYS A 80 5.85 12.10 3.57
N LEU A 81 5.09 11.21 2.92
CA LEU A 81 4.39 11.46 1.67
C LEU A 81 2.93 11.88 1.89
N THR A 82 2.26 11.26 2.86
CA THR A 82 0.81 11.39 3.08
C THR A 82 0.36 12.77 3.54
N ASN A 83 -0.79 13.22 3.04
CA ASN A 83 -1.47 14.45 3.49
C ASN A 83 -1.82 14.42 4.99
N ALA A 84 -2.04 13.24 5.58
CA ALA A 84 -2.22 13.11 7.02
C ALA A 84 -0.97 13.54 7.83
N GLY A 85 0.20 13.53 7.21
CA GLY A 85 1.47 13.97 7.78
C GLY A 85 1.74 15.47 7.60
N ALA A 86 0.86 16.22 6.91
CA ALA A 86 1.09 17.62 6.56
C ALA A 86 1.26 18.54 7.78
N VAL A 87 0.53 18.27 8.87
CA VAL A 87 0.65 19.02 10.14
C VAL A 87 2.06 18.98 10.73
N ARG A 88 2.85 17.96 10.40
CA ARG A 88 4.23 17.82 10.83
C ARG A 88 5.23 18.30 9.76
N MET A 89 4.80 18.48 8.51
CA MET A 89 5.59 19.04 7.40
C MET A 89 5.74 20.54 7.51
N ARG A 90 4.73 21.23 8.05
CA ARG A 90 4.80 22.66 8.32
C ARG A 90 4.62 22.96 9.80
N VAL A 91 5.59 23.64 10.40
CA VAL A 91 5.54 24.12 11.78
C VAL A 91 5.60 25.64 11.74
N LYS A 92 4.60 26.30 12.32
CA LYS A 92 4.45 27.78 12.27
C LYS A 92 4.47 28.35 10.84
N GLY A 93 3.95 27.60 9.87
CA GLY A 93 3.87 28.00 8.46
C GLY A 93 5.09 27.62 7.62
N GLU A 94 6.22 27.32 8.25
CA GLU A 94 7.49 27.00 7.59
C GLU A 94 7.65 25.50 7.36
N ILE A 95 8.27 25.12 6.24
CA ILE A 95 8.58 23.72 5.91
C ILE A 95 9.74 23.25 6.79
N VAL A 96 9.58 22.09 7.43
CA VAL A 96 10.65 21.45 8.21
C VAL A 96 11.67 20.78 7.25
N PRO A 97 12.92 21.27 7.15
CA PRO A 97 13.87 20.83 6.12
C PRO A 97 14.17 19.32 6.15
N GLU A 98 14.40 18.74 7.32
CA GLU A 98 14.70 17.32 7.49
C GLU A 98 13.53 16.44 7.08
N ARG A 99 12.30 16.91 7.33
CA ARG A 99 11.10 16.18 6.95
C ARG A 99 10.84 16.26 5.46
N TYR A 100 11.14 17.41 4.85
CA TYR A 100 11.09 17.56 3.39
C TYR A 100 12.12 16.65 2.71
N LYS A 101 13.35 16.59 3.21
CA LYS A 101 14.38 15.66 2.72
C LYS A 101 13.89 14.20 2.75
N LYS A 102 13.34 13.74 3.88
CA LYS A 102 12.73 12.41 4.01
C LYS A 102 11.56 12.17 3.05
N ALA A 103 10.79 13.22 2.73
CA ALA A 103 9.71 13.12 1.76
C ALA A 103 10.23 12.95 0.33
N MET A 104 11.36 13.59 -0.03
CA MET A 104 12.01 13.40 -1.32
C MET A 104 12.62 11.99 -1.43
N GLU A 105 13.29 11.50 -0.39
CA GLU A 105 13.80 10.11 -0.33
C GLU A 105 12.66 9.08 -0.49
N ALA A 106 11.55 9.28 0.22
CA ALA A 106 10.37 8.42 0.09
C ALA A 106 9.72 8.51 -1.29
N LYS A 107 9.77 9.68 -1.95
CA LYS A 107 9.31 9.86 -3.32
C LYS A 107 10.18 9.08 -4.29
N GLU A 108 11.51 9.17 -4.16
CA GLU A 108 12.44 8.39 -4.99
C GLU A 108 12.19 6.90 -4.82
N PHE A 109 12.02 6.44 -3.57
CA PHE A 109 11.68 5.05 -3.28
C PHE A 109 10.35 4.62 -3.92
N PHE A 110 9.30 5.43 -3.78
CA PHE A 110 8.00 5.20 -4.44
C PHE A 110 8.15 5.07 -5.96
N LEU A 111 8.93 5.96 -6.59
CA LEU A 111 9.12 5.99 -8.04
C LEU A 111 9.91 4.78 -8.56
N LYS A 112 10.73 4.12 -7.73
CA LYS A 112 11.37 2.85 -8.11
C LYS A 112 10.32 1.79 -8.45
N PHE A 113 9.26 1.66 -7.65
CA PHE A 113 8.20 0.69 -7.91
C PHE A 113 7.33 1.09 -9.10
N LEU A 114 6.98 2.38 -9.22
CA LEU A 114 6.14 2.85 -10.31
C LEU A 114 6.82 2.71 -11.68
N ASN A 115 8.16 2.82 -11.72
CA ASN A 115 8.97 2.70 -12.93
C ASN A 115 9.70 1.36 -13.04
N ALA A 116 9.30 0.34 -12.25
CA ALA A 116 9.91 -0.97 -12.33
C ALA A 116 9.72 -1.59 -13.73
N ASP A 117 10.63 -2.48 -14.11
CA ASP A 117 10.56 -3.20 -15.37
C ASP A 117 9.54 -4.35 -15.28
N CYS A 118 8.25 -3.98 -15.25
CA CYS A 118 7.12 -4.88 -15.16
C CYS A 118 5.95 -4.31 -15.95
N GLN A 119 5.27 -5.13 -16.74
CA GLN A 119 4.21 -4.66 -17.62
C GLN A 119 2.96 -4.19 -16.86
N ARG A 120 2.66 -4.78 -15.70
CA ARG A 120 1.47 -4.48 -14.89
C ARG A 120 1.88 -4.07 -13.48
N ILE A 121 1.64 -2.80 -13.14
CA ILE A 121 2.06 -2.24 -11.85
C ILE A 121 0.88 -1.59 -11.15
N ALA A 122 0.71 -1.88 -9.86
CA ALA A 122 -0.13 -1.11 -8.96
C ALA A 122 0.69 -0.63 -7.76
N VAL A 123 0.89 0.69 -7.64
CA VAL A 123 1.45 1.27 -6.40
C VAL A 123 0.31 1.86 -5.58
N GLU A 124 0.22 1.47 -4.32
CA GLU A 124 -0.80 1.91 -3.37
C GLU A 124 -0.21 2.89 -2.36
N ASN A 125 -0.94 3.98 -2.10
CA ASN A 125 -0.58 4.91 -1.05
C ASN A 125 -1.79 5.73 -0.58
N PRO A 126 -1.81 6.25 0.66
CA PRO A 126 -2.73 7.31 1.02
C PRO A 126 -2.58 8.54 0.13
N THR A 127 -3.58 9.42 0.13
CA THR A 127 -3.50 10.69 -0.62
C THR A 127 -2.24 11.48 -0.23
N PRO A 128 -1.34 11.78 -1.18
CA PRO A 128 -0.08 12.43 -0.89
C PRO A 128 -0.25 13.93 -0.70
N MET A 129 0.71 14.57 -0.03
CA MET A 129 0.84 16.02 0.00
C MET A 129 1.22 16.53 -1.40
N ARG A 130 0.52 17.57 -1.88
CA ARG A 130 0.83 18.21 -3.17
C ARG A 130 2.29 18.66 -3.28
N LEU A 131 2.89 19.11 -2.18
CA LEU A 131 4.29 19.56 -2.10
C LEU A 131 5.29 18.49 -2.56
N VAL A 132 4.98 17.21 -2.36
CA VAL A 132 5.87 16.11 -2.74
C VAL A 132 5.98 15.98 -4.26
N GLY A 133 4.92 16.37 -4.99
CA GLY A 133 4.90 16.31 -6.44
C GLY A 133 5.03 14.88 -6.98
N LEU A 134 4.31 13.92 -6.39
CA LEU A 134 4.11 12.61 -7.03
C LEU A 134 3.28 12.77 -8.31
N PRO A 135 3.42 11.87 -9.29
CA PRO A 135 2.50 11.82 -10.44
C PRO A 135 1.05 11.75 -9.97
N PRO A 136 0.08 12.22 -10.78
CA PRO A 136 -1.33 12.01 -10.48
C PRO A 136 -1.64 10.51 -10.32
N TYR A 137 -2.41 10.14 -9.29
CA TYR A 137 -2.90 8.78 -9.15
C TYR A 137 -3.98 8.49 -10.19
N THR A 138 -4.09 7.23 -10.61
CA THR A 138 -5.08 6.76 -11.59
C THR A 138 -6.47 6.69 -10.97
N GLN A 139 -6.56 6.20 -9.73
CA GLN A 139 -7.82 6.00 -9.03
C GLN A 139 -7.67 6.26 -7.54
N ALA A 140 -8.75 6.67 -6.87
CA ALA A 140 -8.87 6.56 -5.43
C ALA A 140 -9.99 5.60 -5.09
N ILE A 141 -9.75 4.75 -4.10
CA ILE A 141 -10.68 3.73 -3.62
C ILE A 141 -11.00 3.90 -2.12
N GLN A 142 -12.07 3.23 -1.68
CA GLN A 142 -12.51 3.23 -0.29
C GLN A 142 -12.86 1.81 0.16
N PRO A 143 -12.59 1.43 1.43
CA PRO A 143 -12.92 0.10 1.93
C PRO A 143 -14.43 -0.23 1.84
N TYR A 144 -15.31 0.75 2.01
CA TYR A 144 -16.76 0.58 1.86
C TYR A 144 -17.22 0.29 0.43
N TRP A 145 -16.35 0.35 -0.57
CA TRP A 145 -16.63 -0.17 -1.92
C TRP A 145 -16.42 -1.70 -2.03
N PHE A 146 -15.82 -2.32 -1.02
CA PHE A 146 -15.40 -3.71 -1.01
C PHE A 146 -15.85 -4.45 0.26
N GLY A 147 -17.01 -4.10 0.81
CA GLY A 147 -17.65 -4.82 1.92
C GLY A 147 -17.17 -4.44 3.32
N HIS A 148 -16.33 -3.42 3.47
CA HIS A 148 -15.82 -2.98 4.79
C HIS A 148 -16.50 -1.67 5.20
N PRO A 149 -17.14 -1.55 6.38
CA PRO A 149 -17.91 -0.36 6.78
C PRO A 149 -17.02 0.84 7.18
N TYR A 150 -15.92 1.06 6.46
CA TYR A 150 -14.91 2.05 6.77
C TYR A 150 -14.63 2.97 5.58
N SER A 151 -14.45 4.26 5.86
CA SER A 151 -13.74 5.19 4.96
C SER A 151 -12.28 5.30 5.35
N LYS A 152 -11.41 5.05 4.38
CA LYS A 152 -9.97 5.21 4.46
C LYS A 152 -9.46 5.35 3.04
N ARG A 153 -9.46 6.59 2.54
CA ARG A 153 -9.14 6.87 1.15
C ARG A 153 -7.73 6.38 0.81
N THR A 154 -7.66 5.49 -0.17
CA THR A 154 -6.43 4.94 -0.71
C THR A 154 -6.33 5.34 -2.18
N CYS A 155 -5.15 5.77 -2.63
CA CYS A 155 -4.86 6.10 -4.01
C CYS A 155 -4.08 4.95 -4.67
N LEU A 156 -4.38 4.69 -5.93
CA LEU A 156 -3.73 3.69 -6.77
C LEU A 156 -3.10 4.37 -7.99
N TRP A 157 -1.84 4.07 -8.24
CA TRP A 157 -1.13 4.38 -9.48
C TRP A 157 -1.03 3.08 -10.28
N LEU A 158 -1.75 3.03 -11.39
CA LEU A 158 -1.91 1.83 -12.20
C LEU A 158 -1.19 1.99 -13.54
N VAL A 159 -0.36 1.02 -13.88
CA VAL A 159 0.30 0.88 -15.19
C VAL A 159 -0.24 -0.38 -15.84
N ASN A 160 -0.88 -0.23 -17.01
CA ASN A 160 -1.53 -1.31 -17.78
C ASN A 160 -2.46 -2.23 -16.97
N LEU A 161 -3.09 -1.69 -15.92
CA LEU A 161 -4.13 -2.38 -15.15
C LEU A 161 -5.46 -1.63 -15.31
N PRO A 162 -6.59 -2.34 -15.47
CA PRO A 162 -7.90 -1.71 -15.44
C PRO A 162 -8.18 -1.14 -14.04
N LEU A 163 -8.97 -0.07 -13.99
CA LEU A 163 -9.46 0.52 -12.73
C LEU A 163 -10.11 -0.56 -11.86
N LEU A 164 -9.79 -0.58 -10.57
CA LEU A 164 -10.34 -1.54 -9.63
C LEU A 164 -11.82 -1.24 -9.39
N LYS A 165 -12.70 -2.19 -9.73
CA LYS A 165 -14.15 -2.03 -9.63
C LYS A 165 -14.63 -2.35 -8.20
N PRO A 166 -15.53 -1.55 -7.62
CA PRO A 166 -16.24 -1.91 -6.39
C PRO A 166 -16.89 -3.29 -6.50
N THR A 167 -16.75 -4.12 -5.47
CA THR A 167 -17.32 -5.47 -5.42
C THR A 167 -18.53 -5.58 -4.48
N CYS A 168 -18.56 -4.76 -3.43
CA CYS A 168 -19.64 -4.76 -2.45
C CYS A 168 -19.73 -3.38 -1.77
N ILE A 169 -20.71 -2.57 -2.16
CA ILE A 169 -20.85 -1.22 -1.62
C ILE A 169 -21.67 -1.24 -0.32
N VAL A 170 -21.05 -0.81 0.77
CA VAL A 170 -21.71 -0.65 2.08
C VAL A 170 -22.24 0.78 2.20
N SER A 171 -23.55 0.91 2.46
CA SER A 171 -24.23 2.21 2.55
C SER A 171 -23.81 3.03 3.77
N HIS A 172 -23.65 2.38 4.92
CA HIS A 172 -23.24 3.01 6.17
C HIS A 172 -21.76 2.72 6.44
N HIS A 173 -20.96 3.78 6.61
CA HIS A 173 -19.54 3.64 6.92
C HIS A 173 -19.06 4.76 7.86
N GLU A 174 -17.99 4.48 8.58
CA GLU A 174 -17.34 5.43 9.48
C GLU A 174 -15.84 5.58 9.15
N PRO A 175 -15.15 6.66 9.56
CA PRO A 175 -13.71 6.75 9.35
C PRO A 175 -12.97 5.58 10.00
N TYR A 176 -12.04 4.94 9.28
CA TYR A 176 -11.23 3.87 9.88
C TYR A 176 -10.30 4.39 10.98
N VAL A 177 -9.77 5.60 10.78
CA VAL A 177 -8.83 6.26 11.69
C VAL A 177 -9.48 7.52 12.22
N ASN A 178 -9.35 7.77 13.51
CA ASN A 178 -9.74 9.04 14.09
C ASN A 178 -8.88 10.19 13.54
N GLY A 179 -9.51 11.10 12.81
CA GLY A 179 -8.92 12.39 12.50
C GLY A 179 -8.98 13.25 13.75
N GLY A 180 -7.89 13.29 14.53
CA GLY A 180 -7.79 14.01 15.81
C GLY A 180 -7.90 15.54 15.71
N CYS A 181 -8.55 16.05 14.66
CA CYS A 181 -8.76 17.45 14.41
C CYS A 181 -10.03 17.91 15.13
N LYS A 182 -9.89 18.95 15.94
CA LYS A 182 -11.01 19.75 16.39
C LYS A 182 -11.55 20.57 15.21
N ASP A 183 -12.83 20.93 15.25
CA ASP A 183 -13.37 21.93 14.35
C ASP A 183 -12.86 23.33 14.71
N ALA A 184 -13.27 24.35 13.95
CA ALA A 184 -12.87 25.74 14.20
C ALA A 184 -13.31 26.27 15.58
N HIS A 185 -14.23 25.56 16.26
CA HIS A 185 -14.77 25.90 17.57
C HIS A 185 -14.15 25.06 18.71
N GLY A 186 -13.16 24.23 18.41
CA GLY A 186 -12.48 23.41 19.41
C GLY A 186 -13.22 22.12 19.78
N ASN A 187 -14.35 21.80 19.14
CA ASN A 187 -15.08 20.56 19.36
C ASN A 187 -14.41 19.42 18.59
N TYR A 188 -14.37 18.22 19.17
CA TYR A 188 -14.00 17.05 18.40
C TYR A 188 -15.04 16.81 17.30
N ARG A 189 -14.56 16.57 16.08
CA ARG A 189 -15.45 16.26 14.94
C ARG A 189 -16.31 15.04 15.26
N ARG A 190 -17.57 15.09 14.79
CA ARG A 190 -18.63 14.11 15.10
C ARG A 190 -18.30 12.68 14.69
N PHE A 191 -17.53 12.51 13.60
CA PHE A 191 -17.07 11.21 13.13
C PHE A 191 -15.68 10.92 13.65
N GLN A 192 -15.62 10.31 14.83
CA GLN A 192 -14.40 9.76 15.39
C GLN A 192 -14.24 8.35 14.86
N GLY A 193 -13.21 8.12 14.05
CA GLY A 193 -12.86 6.76 13.65
C GLY A 193 -12.36 5.94 14.84
N ARG A 194 -11.91 4.71 14.57
CA ARG A 194 -11.44 3.80 15.63
C ARG A 194 -10.32 4.44 16.48
N ASN A 195 -10.27 4.04 17.75
CA ASN A 195 -9.19 4.39 18.69
C ASN A 195 -7.86 3.67 18.40
N GLU A 196 -7.76 2.99 17.25
CA GLU A 196 -6.55 2.32 16.81
C GLU A 196 -5.45 3.33 16.49
N ARG A 197 -4.29 3.18 17.14
CA ARG A 197 -3.14 4.06 16.98
C ARG A 197 -1.93 3.32 16.43
N ASP A 198 -1.92 2.00 16.44
CA ASP A 198 -0.83 1.19 15.91
C ASP A 198 -0.71 1.40 14.38
N PRO A 199 0.43 1.92 13.90
CA PRO A 199 0.66 2.11 12.47
C PRO A 199 0.57 0.81 11.69
N LYS A 200 1.02 -0.32 12.27
CA LYS A 200 1.08 -1.63 11.59
C LYS A 200 -0.33 -2.15 11.30
N THR A 201 -1.20 -2.15 12.30
CA THR A 201 -2.62 -2.51 12.14
C THR A 201 -3.34 -1.56 11.18
N ARG A 202 -2.98 -0.27 11.24
CA ARG A 202 -3.59 0.72 10.35
C ARG A 202 -3.15 0.63 8.91
N SER A 203 -1.97 0.10 8.61
CA SER A 203 -1.47 -0.02 7.24
C SER A 203 -1.96 -1.28 6.53
N LYS A 204 -2.48 -2.29 7.24
CA LYS A 204 -2.99 -3.52 6.63
C LYS A 204 -4.06 -3.23 5.56
N THR A 205 -3.92 -3.89 4.40
CA THR A 205 -4.90 -3.85 3.34
C THR A 205 -6.18 -4.56 3.79
N PHE A 206 -7.33 -3.97 3.48
CA PHE A 206 -8.62 -4.59 3.80
C PHE A 206 -8.82 -5.84 2.94
N PRO A 207 -9.27 -6.97 3.52
CA PRO A 207 -9.43 -8.23 2.78
C PRO A 207 -10.26 -8.10 1.49
N GLY A 208 -11.31 -7.29 1.50
CA GLY A 208 -12.17 -7.10 0.33
C GLY A 208 -11.48 -6.35 -0.81
N ILE A 209 -10.55 -5.45 -0.50
CA ILE A 209 -9.70 -4.79 -1.51
C ILE A 209 -8.72 -5.82 -2.07
N ALA A 210 -8.05 -6.59 -1.21
CA ALA A 210 -7.10 -7.62 -1.62
C ALA A 210 -7.75 -8.69 -2.53
N GLN A 211 -8.94 -9.16 -2.15
CA GLN A 211 -9.75 -10.08 -2.96
C GLN A 211 -10.11 -9.47 -4.31
N ALA A 212 -10.59 -8.22 -4.34
CA ALA A 212 -10.91 -7.56 -5.60
C ALA A 212 -9.68 -7.39 -6.52
N MET A 213 -8.50 -7.09 -5.95
CA MET A 213 -7.25 -7.02 -6.71
C MET A 213 -6.92 -8.38 -7.32
N ALA A 214 -6.96 -9.45 -6.53
CA ALA A 214 -6.68 -10.81 -7.00
C ALA A 214 -7.72 -11.31 -8.01
N GLU A 215 -9.00 -10.98 -7.86
CA GLU A 215 -10.06 -11.40 -8.77
C GLU A 215 -10.04 -10.68 -10.11
N GLN A 216 -9.69 -9.39 -10.10
CA GLN A 216 -9.78 -8.57 -11.30
C GLN A 216 -8.46 -8.51 -12.08
N TRP A 217 -7.34 -8.58 -11.38
CA TRP A 217 -6.01 -8.44 -11.98
C TRP A 217 -5.26 -9.78 -12.08
N GLY A 218 -5.68 -10.78 -11.30
CA GLY A 218 -5.25 -12.17 -11.37
C GLY A 218 -5.66 -12.87 -12.66
#